data_AF-X1TIH3-F1
#
_entry.id   AF-X1TIH3-F1
#
_cell.length_a   1.000
_cell.length_b   1.000
_cell.length_c   1.000
_cell.angle_alpha   90.00
_cell.angle_beta   90.00
_cell.angle_gamma   90.00
#
_symmetry.space_group_name_H-M   'P 1'
#
loop_
_entity.id
_entity.type
_entity.pdbx_description
1 polymer ?
#
loop_
_entity_poly.entity_id
_entity_poly.type
_entity_poly.pdbx_seq_one_letter_code
_entity_poly.pdbx_strand_id
1 'polypeptide(L)'
;KVNDAIAEDFKEYNKYMDNYRKKFKLDVNIKDFYDNFELIYDNEEFWKKIAKNCYSCGSCNLVCPTCFCFNVKDDIELNLKDGNKAREWDSCMIPEYGLVAGGHNFRPDKENRLKQRYRCKLKTFLDKFGKYACVGCGRCIEACLAKINIAEDINSVKKEVSV
;
A
#
# COMPACT_ATOMS: atom_id res chain seq x y z
N LYS A 1 -37.55 20.30 -3.82
CA LYS A 1 -37.99 19.03 -3.20
C LYS A 1 -37.22 17.92 -3.90
N VAL A 2 -36.54 17.06 -3.15
CA VAL A 2 -35.94 15.84 -3.69
C VAL A 2 -37.06 14.80 -3.72
N ASN A 3 -37.28 14.15 -4.86
CA ASN A 3 -38.25 13.06 -4.98
C ASN A 3 -37.54 11.74 -4.62
N ASP A 4 -38.28 10.79 -4.07
CA ASP A 4 -37.76 9.46 -3.78
C ASP A 4 -37.46 8.70 -5.07
N ALA A 5 -36.42 7.86 -5.03
CA ALA A 5 -35.98 7.08 -6.18
C ALA A 5 -37.02 6.00 -6.53
N ILE A 6 -37.38 5.92 -7.81
CA ILE A 6 -38.25 4.87 -8.37
C ILE A 6 -37.43 3.76 -9.00
N ALA A 7 -38.06 2.62 -9.29
CA ALA A 7 -37.39 1.45 -9.88
C ALA A 7 -36.64 1.77 -11.20
N GLU A 8 -37.15 2.73 -11.98
CA GLU A 8 -36.52 3.14 -13.23
C GLU A 8 -35.19 3.88 -13.01
N ASP A 9 -35.09 4.69 -11.94
CA ASP A 9 -33.84 5.38 -11.55
C ASP A 9 -32.74 4.35 -11.23
N PHE A 10 -33.08 3.25 -10.56
CA PHE A 10 -32.13 2.18 -10.26
C PHE A 10 -31.65 1.45 -11.52
N LYS A 11 -32.54 1.23 -12.50
CA LYS A 11 -32.14 0.65 -13.80
C LYS A 11 -31.20 1.58 -14.56
N GLU A 12 -31.50 2.86 -14.60
CA GLU A 12 -30.65 3.85 -15.24
C GLU A 12 -29.30 3.96 -14.54
N TYR A 13 -29.29 4.00 -13.20
CA TYR A 13 -28.08 3.96 -12.39
C TYR A 13 -27.23 2.73 -12.69
N ASN A 14 -27.83 1.53 -12.72
CA ASN A 14 -27.09 0.30 -13.02
C ASN A 14 -26.49 0.32 -14.43
N LYS A 15 -27.25 0.77 -15.45
CA LYS A 15 -26.76 0.94 -16.82
C LYS A 15 -25.61 1.94 -16.90
N TYR A 16 -25.72 3.06 -16.19
CA TYR A 16 -24.64 4.04 -16.07
C TYR A 16 -23.41 3.42 -15.41
N MET A 17 -23.57 2.73 -14.28
CA MET A 17 -22.47 2.11 -13.54
C MET A 17 -21.78 1.02 -14.35
N ASP A 18 -22.50 0.22 -15.14
CA ASP A 18 -21.89 -0.79 -16.00
C ASP A 18 -21.09 -0.17 -17.13
N ASN A 19 -21.59 0.90 -17.75
CA ASN A 19 -20.84 1.67 -18.74
C ASN A 19 -19.63 2.38 -18.13
N TYR A 20 -19.78 2.89 -16.90
CA TYR A 20 -18.69 3.53 -16.16
C TYR A 20 -17.60 2.52 -15.80
N ARG A 21 -17.96 1.33 -15.32
CA ARG A 21 -17.03 0.24 -15.00
C ARG A 21 -16.19 -0.18 -16.20
N LYS A 22 -16.77 -0.20 -17.40
CA LYS A 22 -16.03 -0.49 -18.66
C LYS A 22 -14.96 0.56 -19.01
N LYS A 23 -14.98 1.74 -18.39
CA LYS A 23 -13.96 2.79 -18.63
C LYS A 23 -12.66 2.53 -17.88
N PHE A 24 -12.67 1.69 -16.84
CA PHE A 24 -11.44 1.32 -16.14
C PHE A 24 -10.59 0.43 -17.05
N LYS A 25 -9.34 0.83 -17.26
CA LYS A 25 -8.37 0.08 -18.09
C LYS A 25 -7.62 -0.99 -17.33
N LEU A 26 -7.62 -0.89 -16.00
CA LEU A 26 -6.82 -1.72 -15.11
C LEU A 26 -7.71 -2.80 -14.49
N ASP A 27 -7.39 -4.05 -14.75
CA ASP A 27 -8.04 -5.20 -14.12
C ASP A 27 -7.14 -5.81 -13.04
N VAL A 28 -7.72 -6.15 -11.89
CA VAL A 28 -6.98 -6.64 -10.72
C VAL A 28 -7.70 -7.84 -10.13
N ASN A 29 -7.03 -8.98 -10.13
CA ASN A 29 -7.56 -10.17 -9.50
C ASN A 29 -7.22 -10.21 -8.00
N ILE A 30 -8.09 -9.60 -7.19
CA ILE A 30 -7.89 -9.52 -5.73
C ILE A 30 -8.42 -10.74 -4.97
N LYS A 31 -9.33 -11.54 -5.56
CA LYS A 31 -10.08 -12.58 -4.84
C LYS A 31 -9.17 -13.59 -4.16
N ASP A 32 -8.14 -14.04 -4.86
CA ASP A 32 -7.23 -15.09 -4.41
C ASP A 32 -5.92 -14.50 -3.87
N PHE A 33 -5.82 -13.16 -3.75
CA PHE A 33 -4.56 -12.51 -3.38
C PHE A 33 -4.09 -12.98 -1.99
N TYR A 34 -5.01 -13.13 -1.04
CA TYR A 34 -4.67 -13.53 0.33
C TYR A 34 -3.92 -14.87 0.35
N ASP A 35 -4.52 -15.91 -0.22
CA ASP A 35 -3.94 -17.26 -0.22
C ASP A 35 -2.65 -17.31 -1.05
N ASN A 36 -2.67 -16.69 -2.24
CA ASN A 36 -1.51 -16.66 -3.12
C ASN A 36 -0.33 -15.90 -2.49
N PHE A 37 -0.59 -14.79 -1.79
CA PHE A 37 0.44 -14.00 -1.12
C PHE A 37 1.13 -14.78 -0.01
N GLU A 38 0.39 -15.61 0.74
CA GLU A 38 0.98 -16.46 1.78
C GLU A 38 1.84 -17.58 1.19
N LEU A 39 1.41 -18.19 0.09
CA LEU A 39 2.18 -19.24 -0.59
C LEU A 39 3.55 -18.75 -1.08
N ILE A 40 3.63 -17.49 -1.52
CA ILE A 40 4.89 -16.89 -2.01
C ILE A 40 5.56 -15.96 -1.01
N TYR A 41 5.12 -15.95 0.25
CA TYR A 41 5.60 -14.98 1.23
C TYR A 41 7.12 -15.03 1.43
N ASP A 42 7.67 -16.25 1.41
CA ASP A 42 9.10 -16.53 1.57
C ASP A 42 9.85 -16.70 0.23
N ASN A 43 9.20 -16.45 -0.91
CA ASN A 43 9.87 -16.45 -2.22
C ASN A 43 10.69 -15.17 -2.41
N GLU A 44 11.93 -15.17 -1.91
CA GLU A 44 12.82 -14.01 -1.99
C GLU A 44 13.12 -13.55 -3.41
N GLU A 45 13.27 -14.48 -4.36
CA GLU A 45 13.62 -14.15 -5.74
C GLU A 45 12.51 -13.33 -6.40
N PHE A 46 11.25 -13.73 -6.20
CA PHE A 46 10.08 -12.98 -6.64
C PHE A 46 10.07 -11.57 -6.03
N TRP A 47 10.24 -11.45 -4.71
CA TRP A 47 10.18 -10.14 -4.05
C TRP A 47 11.34 -9.21 -4.45
N LYS A 48 12.54 -9.76 -4.65
CA LYS A 48 13.70 -9.03 -5.20
C LYS A 48 13.42 -8.53 -6.61
N LYS A 49 12.77 -9.33 -7.46
CA LYS A 49 12.35 -8.94 -8.82
C LYS A 49 11.31 -7.81 -8.78
N ILE A 50 10.28 -7.92 -7.96
CA ILE A 50 9.23 -6.89 -7.83
C ILE A 50 9.79 -5.58 -7.29
N ALA A 51 10.65 -5.64 -6.27
CA ALA A 51 11.25 -4.45 -5.67
C ALA A 51 12.49 -3.92 -6.40
N LYS A 52 12.90 -4.53 -7.52
CA LYS A 52 14.15 -4.22 -8.24
C LYS A 52 14.33 -2.73 -8.49
N ASN A 53 13.29 -2.08 -9.00
CA ASN A 53 13.32 -0.65 -9.37
C ASN A 53 12.94 0.29 -8.20
N CYS A 54 12.65 -0.25 -7.01
CA CYS A 54 12.25 0.57 -5.87
C CYS A 54 13.44 1.35 -5.28
N TYR A 55 13.30 2.68 -5.19
CA TYR A 55 14.28 3.57 -4.56
C TYR A 55 14.08 3.71 -3.04
N SER A 56 13.10 3.04 -2.43
CA SER A 56 12.78 3.18 -1.00
C SER A 56 12.46 4.63 -0.55
N CYS A 57 12.01 5.51 -1.46
CA CYS A 57 11.78 6.93 -1.18
C CYS A 57 10.49 7.24 -0.39
N GLY A 58 9.61 6.26 -0.19
CA GLY A 58 8.38 6.42 0.58
C GLY A 58 7.26 7.27 -0.02
N SER A 59 7.43 7.89 -1.19
CA SER A 59 6.42 8.74 -1.84
C SER A 59 5.06 8.04 -1.98
N CYS A 60 5.06 6.74 -2.29
CA CYS A 60 3.87 5.91 -2.46
C CYS A 60 3.07 5.66 -1.17
N ASN A 61 3.68 5.85 0.01
CA ASN A 61 3.02 5.80 1.31
C ASN A 61 2.58 7.19 1.76
N LEU A 62 3.43 8.20 1.58
CA LEU A 62 3.16 9.58 2.01
C LEU A 62 1.94 10.20 1.30
N VAL A 63 1.69 9.84 0.04
CA VAL A 63 0.47 10.28 -0.70
C VAL A 63 -0.76 9.40 -0.44
N CYS A 64 -0.61 8.30 0.30
CA CYS A 64 -1.68 7.32 0.45
C CYS A 64 -2.52 7.62 1.71
N PRO A 65 -3.82 7.92 1.57
CA PRO A 65 -4.65 8.31 2.71
C PRO A 65 -4.93 7.18 3.71
N THR A 66 -4.61 5.93 3.36
CA THR A 66 -4.77 4.77 4.24
C THR A 66 -3.46 4.34 4.90
N CYS A 67 -2.36 5.04 4.61
CA CYS A 67 -1.10 4.87 5.33
C CYS A 67 -1.07 5.79 6.54
N PHE A 68 -0.69 5.25 7.69
CA PHE A 68 -0.62 5.97 8.97
C PHE A 68 0.76 5.85 9.64
N CYS A 69 1.79 5.49 8.87
CA CYS A 69 3.16 5.39 9.38
C CYS A 69 3.62 6.78 9.87
N PHE A 70 4.22 6.80 11.06
CA PHE A 70 4.77 8.00 11.66
C PHE A 70 6.05 7.65 12.39
N ASN A 71 6.92 8.64 12.55
CA ASN A 71 8.06 8.59 13.44
C ASN A 71 7.87 9.54 14.62
N VAL A 72 8.65 9.34 15.68
CA VAL A 72 8.73 10.23 16.82
C VAL A 72 10.14 10.80 16.85
N LYS A 73 10.25 12.11 16.67
CA LYS A 73 11.53 12.82 16.66
C LYS A 73 11.66 13.65 17.93
N ASP A 74 12.83 13.54 18.54
CA ASP A 74 13.26 14.38 19.65
C ASP A 74 14.15 15.49 19.10
N ASP A 75 13.77 16.74 19.37
CA ASP A 75 14.55 17.93 19.06
C ASP A 75 15.01 18.56 20.38
N ILE A 76 16.29 18.39 20.70
CA ILE A 76 16.89 18.87 21.95
C ILE A 76 17.42 20.28 21.70
N GLU A 77 17.01 21.22 22.55
CA GLU A 77 17.50 22.59 22.51
C GLU A 77 19.02 22.61 22.71
N LEU A 78 19.70 23.62 22.15
CA LEU A 78 21.16 23.73 22.24
C LEU A 78 21.69 23.81 23.69
N ASN A 79 20.82 24.13 24.66
CA ASN A 79 21.14 24.14 26.08
C ASN A 79 21.27 22.74 26.70
N LEU A 80 20.87 21.67 25.98
CA LEU A 80 20.83 20.27 26.40
C LEU A 80 20.00 19.99 27.67
N LYS A 81 19.07 20.89 28.02
CA LYS A 81 18.20 20.77 29.20
C LYS A 81 16.73 20.64 28.82
N ASP A 82 16.34 21.29 27.73
CA ASP A 82 14.97 21.32 27.23
C ASP A 82 14.91 20.69 25.84
N GLY A 83 13.72 20.29 25.42
CA GLY A 83 13.51 19.74 24.09
C GLY A 83 12.05 19.44 23.83
N ASN A 84 11.74 19.22 22.55
CA ASN A 84 10.41 18.90 22.08
C ASN A 84 10.39 17.51 21.46
N LYS A 85 9.37 16.73 21.80
CA LYS A 85 9.08 15.45 21.17
C LYS A 85 7.86 15.60 20.28
N ALA A 86 8.05 15.41 18.98
CA ALA A 86 6.98 15.56 17.99
C ALA A 86 6.77 14.27 17.20
N ARG A 87 5.53 14.06 16.76
CA ARG A 87 5.20 13.04 15.77
C ARG A 87 5.30 13.65 14.39
N GLU A 88 6.04 13.00 13.49
CA GLU A 88 6.12 13.37 12.08
C GLU A 88 5.65 12.22 11.19
N TRP A 89 5.11 12.57 10.01
CA TRP A 89 4.75 11.59 9.01
C TRP A 89 6.00 10.86 8.51
N ASP A 90 5.94 9.55 8.45
CA ASP A 90 7.03 8.71 7.97
C ASP A 90 6.48 7.55 7.13
N SER A 91 7.36 6.71 6.62
CA SER A 91 7.01 5.65 5.69
C SER A 91 7.77 4.38 6.00
N CYS A 92 7.04 3.27 6.12
CA CYS A 92 7.64 1.94 6.23
C CYS A 92 8.45 1.50 5.00
N MET A 93 8.48 2.29 3.93
CA MET A 93 9.33 2.09 2.76
C MET A 93 10.73 2.71 2.92
N ILE A 94 10.89 3.66 3.84
CA ILE A 94 12.16 4.34 4.12
C ILE A 94 12.99 3.43 5.04
N PRO A 95 14.29 3.20 4.74
CA PRO A 95 15.14 2.27 5.51
C PRO A 95 15.18 2.61 7.01
N GLU A 96 15.25 3.90 7.34
CA GLU A 96 15.38 4.43 8.69
C GLU A 96 14.17 4.11 9.57
N TYR A 97 12.98 3.90 8.98
CA TYR A 97 11.77 3.53 9.73
C TYR A 97 11.92 2.22 10.51
N GLY A 98 12.72 1.28 9.99
CA GLY A 98 12.97 -0.01 10.63
C GLY A 98 14.17 -0.02 11.57
N LEU A 99 14.94 1.07 11.64
CA LEU A 99 16.17 1.18 12.41
C LEU A 99 15.84 1.42 13.89
N VAL A 100 16.45 0.63 14.77
CA VAL A 100 16.32 0.75 16.23
C VAL A 100 17.69 0.89 16.90
N ALA A 101 17.68 1.14 18.21
CA ALA A 101 18.89 1.25 19.02
C ALA A 101 19.86 0.08 18.78
N GLY A 102 21.16 0.38 18.74
CA GLY A 102 22.20 -0.60 18.39
C GLY A 102 22.43 -0.79 16.89
N GLY A 103 21.76 -0.03 16.03
CA GLY A 103 21.94 -0.12 14.57
C GLY A 103 21.21 -1.30 13.93
N HIS A 104 20.37 -2.01 14.68
CA HIS A 104 19.57 -3.10 14.16
C HIS A 104 18.43 -2.56 13.28
N ASN A 105 18.19 -3.21 12.15
CA ASN A 105 17.06 -2.88 11.29
C ASN A 105 16.23 -4.13 11.03
N PHE A 106 14.94 -4.11 11.35
CA PHE A 106 14.06 -5.26 11.16
C PHE A 106 13.67 -5.49 9.69
N ARG A 107 13.86 -4.50 8.82
CA ARG A 107 13.57 -4.56 7.38
C ARG A 107 14.64 -3.80 6.59
N PRO A 108 15.89 -4.28 6.56
CA PRO A 108 17.00 -3.58 5.91
C PRO A 108 16.87 -3.57 4.38
N ASP A 109 16.18 -4.56 3.81
CA ASP A 109 16.02 -4.70 2.35
C ASP A 109 14.72 -4.08 1.83
N LYS A 110 14.79 -3.54 0.60
CA LYS A 110 13.67 -2.85 -0.05
C LYS A 110 12.52 -3.78 -0.39
N GLU A 111 12.82 -5.03 -0.74
CA GLU A 111 11.85 -6.08 -1.01
C GLU A 111 11.03 -6.41 0.24
N ASN A 112 11.66 -6.46 1.40
CA ASN A 112 11.00 -6.72 2.68
C ASN A 112 10.08 -5.56 3.06
N ARG A 113 10.48 -4.31 2.78
CA ARG A 113 9.64 -3.12 2.98
C ARG A 113 8.45 -3.08 2.02
N LEU A 114 8.67 -3.36 0.73
CA LEU A 114 7.59 -3.41 -0.27
C LEU A 114 6.59 -4.53 0.03
N LYS A 115 7.09 -5.73 0.36
CA LYS A 115 6.29 -6.87 0.83
C LYS A 115 5.46 -6.50 2.06
N GLN A 116 6.06 -5.82 3.04
CA GLN A 116 5.35 -5.34 4.23
C GLN A 116 4.23 -4.34 3.89
N ARG A 117 4.47 -3.43 2.94
CA ARG A 117 3.44 -2.48 2.46
C ARG A 117 2.24 -3.22 1.88
N TYR A 118 2.48 -4.23 1.05
CA TYR A 118 1.41 -5.05 0.45
C TYR A 118 0.68 -5.88 1.50
N ARG A 119 1.42 -6.55 2.38
CA ARG A 119 0.85 -7.28 3.53
C ARG A 119 -0.06 -6.38 4.36
N CYS A 120 0.40 -5.18 4.73
CA CYS A 120 -0.41 -4.28 5.54
C CYS A 120 -1.72 -3.89 4.82
N LYS A 121 -1.63 -3.47 3.56
CA LYS A 121 -2.78 -2.97 2.80
C LYS A 121 -3.79 -4.03 2.41
N LEU A 122 -3.31 -5.22 2.08
CA LEU A 122 -4.10 -6.25 1.39
C LEU A 122 -4.40 -7.45 2.30
N LYS A 123 -3.60 -7.70 3.33
CA LYS A 123 -3.79 -8.80 4.28
C LYS A 123 -4.21 -8.29 5.65
N THR A 124 -3.32 -7.58 6.35
CA THR A 124 -3.52 -7.22 7.76
C THR A 124 -4.77 -6.36 7.99
N PHE A 125 -5.10 -5.46 7.07
CA PHE A 125 -6.34 -4.70 7.16
C PHE A 125 -7.59 -5.54 6.94
N LEU A 126 -7.53 -6.50 6.02
CA LEU A 126 -8.62 -7.44 5.80
C LEU A 126 -8.86 -8.27 7.07
N ASP A 127 -7.80 -8.82 7.65
CA ASP A 127 -7.86 -9.62 8.89
C ASP A 127 -8.45 -8.81 10.07
N LYS A 128 -8.04 -7.54 10.21
CA LYS A 128 -8.44 -6.72 11.36
C LYS A 128 -9.78 -6.00 11.20
N PHE A 129 -10.14 -5.61 9.99
CA PHE A 129 -11.27 -4.71 9.74
C PHE A 129 -12.28 -5.25 8.70
N GLY A 130 -12.04 -6.44 8.15
CA GLY A 130 -12.89 -7.05 7.13
C GLY A 130 -12.88 -6.31 5.79
N LYS A 131 -11.93 -5.39 5.58
CA LYS A 131 -11.83 -4.56 4.37
C LYS A 131 -10.36 -4.30 4.02
N TYR A 132 -10.07 -4.28 2.72
CA TYR A 132 -8.76 -3.85 2.23
C TYR A 132 -8.51 -2.36 2.54
N ALA A 133 -7.28 -2.01 2.91
CA ALA A 133 -6.86 -0.62 3.03
C ALA A 133 -6.61 0.03 1.65
N CYS A 134 -6.32 -0.78 0.64
CA CYS A 134 -6.17 -0.30 -0.73
C CYS A 134 -7.55 -0.20 -1.39
N VAL A 135 -7.92 1.01 -1.81
CA VAL A 135 -9.20 1.28 -2.53
C VAL A 135 -9.00 1.46 -4.03
N GLY A 136 -7.80 1.19 -4.56
CA GLY A 136 -7.52 1.32 -5.99
C GLY A 136 -7.43 2.75 -6.52
N CYS A 137 -7.19 3.76 -5.66
CA CYS A 137 -7.20 5.17 -6.07
C CYS A 137 -6.00 5.63 -6.93
N GLY A 138 -5.00 4.78 -7.16
CA GLY A 138 -3.89 5.07 -8.09
C GLY A 138 -2.84 6.09 -7.65
N ARG A 139 -3.09 6.92 -6.62
CA ARG A 139 -2.15 7.98 -6.14
C ARG A 139 -0.72 7.52 -5.95
N CYS A 140 -0.56 6.31 -5.43
CA CYS A 140 0.76 5.73 -5.19
C CYS A 140 1.54 5.36 -6.46
N ILE A 141 0.84 5.05 -7.55
CA ILE A 141 1.42 4.75 -8.87
C ILE A 141 1.88 6.05 -9.52
N GLU A 142 1.04 7.08 -9.45
CA GLU A 142 1.32 8.40 -10.01
C GLU A 142 2.56 9.04 -9.36
N ALA A 143 2.61 9.04 -8.03
CA ALA A 143 3.72 9.59 -7.24
C ALA A 143 5.01 8.76 -7.30
N CYS A 144 4.96 7.52 -7.77
CA CYS A 144 6.16 6.67 -7.84
C CYS A 144 7.06 7.11 -8.99
N LEU A 145 8.31 7.49 -8.68
CA LEU A 145 9.33 7.81 -9.69
C LEU A 145 9.67 6.62 -10.58
N ALA A 146 9.71 5.42 -10.00
CA ALA A 146 9.99 4.16 -10.70
C ALA A 146 8.76 3.53 -11.37
N LYS A 147 7.58 4.18 -11.27
CA LYS A 147 6.31 3.69 -11.83
C LYS A 147 5.92 2.27 -11.39
N ILE A 148 6.26 1.91 -10.14
CA ILE A 148 5.80 0.65 -9.53
C ILE A 148 4.29 0.68 -9.41
N ASN A 149 3.65 -0.39 -9.91
CA ASN A 149 2.21 -0.50 -9.98
C ASN A 149 1.70 -1.65 -9.09
N ILE A 150 1.08 -1.31 -7.96
CA ILE A 150 0.53 -2.30 -7.02
C ILE A 150 -0.50 -3.24 -7.67
N ALA A 151 -1.24 -2.79 -8.69
CA ALA A 151 -2.19 -3.64 -9.40
C ALA A 151 -1.51 -4.71 -10.24
N GLU A 152 -0.43 -4.34 -10.94
CA GLU A 152 0.39 -5.28 -11.70
C GLU A 152 1.09 -6.27 -10.77
N ASP A 153 1.56 -5.80 -9.61
CA ASP A 153 2.18 -6.66 -8.61
C ASP A 153 1.17 -7.66 -8.01
N ILE A 154 -0.06 -7.25 -7.69
CA ILE A 154 -1.14 -8.16 -7.27
C ILE A 154 -1.37 -9.25 -8.31
N ASN A 155 -1.45 -8.89 -9.58
CA ASN A 155 -1.63 -9.87 -10.66
C ASN A 155 -0.38 -10.76 -10.84
N SER A 156 0.82 -10.23 -10.57
CA SER A 156 2.08 -10.98 -10.64
C SER A 156 2.17 -12.04 -9.55
N VAL A 157 1.66 -11.77 -8.35
CA VAL A 157 1.52 -12.77 -7.27
C VAL A 157 0.70 -13.97 -7.73
N LYS A 158 -0.44 -13.73 -8.37
CA LYS A 158 -1.28 -14.82 -8.91
C LYS A 158 -0.57 -15.62 -10.00
N LYS A 159 0.15 -14.94 -10.91
CA LYS A 159 0.91 -15.60 -11.97
C LYS A 159 2.01 -16.49 -11.40
N GLU A 160 2.73 -16.03 -10.39
CA GLU A 160 3.81 -16.79 -9.75
C GLU A 160 3.29 -18.09 -9.11
N VAL A 161 2.12 -18.06 -8.48
CA VAL A 161 1.50 -19.25 -7.86
C VAL A 161 0.86 -20.21 -8.87
N SER A 162 0.44 -19.71 -10.03
CA SER A 162 -0.23 -20.52 -11.05
C SER A 162 0.74 -21.30 -11.95
N VAL A 163 2.04 -21.16 -11.72
CA VAL A 163 3.14 -21.90 -12.39
C VAL A 163 3.45 -23.15 -11.58
#